data_AF-A0AAW7ECL5-F1
#
_entry.id   AF-A0AAW7ECL5-F1
#
_cell.length_a   1.000
_cell.length_b   1.000
_cell.length_c   1.000
_cell.angle_alpha   90.00
_cell.angle_beta   90.00
_cell.angle_gamma   90.00
#
_symmetry.space_group_name_H-M   'P 1'
#
loop_
_entity.id
_entity.type
_entity.pdbx_description
1 polymer ?
#
loop_
_entity_poly.entity_id
_entity_poly.type
_entity_poly.pdbx_seq_one_letter_code
_entity_poly.pdbx_strand_id
1 'polypeptide(L)'
;MRIFTLLTTALLLSACQPQATNQIAQQQHFICKSLIEGFLKTQRLGEYQLDHLQPSLQHAAPIRAYTYRVSNDINMRLNMPTQQNLNFECQQDAAQHFEVRLVNQAQNSKQNLLSLDLPPQKTIDTLTAFALKTQ
;
A
#
# COMPACT_ATOMS: atom_id res chain seq x y z
N MET A 1 -13.77 -48.82 -4.96
CA MET A 1 -12.85 -48.12 -5.88
C MET A 1 -13.19 -46.64 -6.12
N ARG A 2 -14.29 -46.08 -5.59
CA ARG A 2 -14.68 -44.66 -5.79
C ARG A 2 -14.32 -43.71 -4.63
N ILE A 3 -14.05 -44.24 -3.45
CA ILE A 3 -13.71 -43.45 -2.25
C ILE A 3 -12.23 -43.04 -2.24
N PHE A 4 -11.34 -43.92 -2.73
CA PHE A 4 -9.89 -43.64 -2.80
C PHE A 4 -9.54 -42.46 -3.73
N THR A 5 -10.34 -42.21 -4.77
CA THR A 5 -10.16 -41.09 -5.69
C THR A 5 -10.62 -39.74 -5.14
N LEU A 6 -11.46 -39.71 -4.10
CA LEU A 6 -11.91 -38.48 -3.43
C LEU A 6 -10.94 -38.01 -2.34
N LEU A 7 -10.20 -38.93 -1.72
CA LEU A 7 -9.18 -38.55 -0.72
C LEU A 7 -7.93 -37.94 -1.35
N THR A 8 -7.54 -38.37 -2.56
CA THR A 8 -6.33 -37.87 -3.21
C THR A 8 -6.48 -36.45 -3.75
N THR A 9 -7.70 -36.04 -4.14
CA THR A 9 -7.96 -34.66 -4.59
C THR A 9 -7.96 -33.67 -3.43
N ALA A 10 -8.41 -34.06 -2.24
CA ALA A 10 -8.41 -33.19 -1.05
C ALA A 10 -6.98 -32.83 -0.57
N LEU A 11 -6.01 -33.75 -0.70
CA LEU A 11 -4.61 -33.52 -0.31
C LEU A 11 -3.85 -32.59 -1.27
N LEU A 12 -4.30 -32.44 -2.52
CA LEU A 12 -3.69 -31.53 -3.49
C LEU A 12 -4.15 -30.06 -3.29
N LEU A 13 -5.25 -29.84 -2.56
CA LEU A 13 -5.78 -28.50 -2.26
C LEU A 13 -5.12 -27.83 -1.05
N SER A 14 -4.40 -28.57 -0.20
CA SER A 14 -3.71 -28.03 0.98
C SER A 14 -2.30 -27.45 0.71
N ALA A 15 -1.88 -27.36 -0.56
CA ALA A 15 -0.55 -26.83 -0.92
C ALA A 15 -0.48 -25.30 -1.07
N CYS A 16 -1.53 -24.55 -0.72
CA CYS A 16 -1.42 -23.10 -0.54
C CYS A 16 -0.77 -22.81 0.81
N GLN A 17 0.56 -22.92 0.86
CA GLN A 17 1.33 -22.45 2.00
C GLN A 17 1.16 -20.92 2.06
N PRO A 18 0.58 -20.36 3.14
CA PRO A 18 0.43 -18.91 3.24
C PRO A 18 1.85 -18.33 3.24
N GLN A 19 2.20 -17.61 2.18
CA GLN A 19 3.47 -16.91 2.08
C GLN A 19 3.64 -16.06 3.34
N ALA A 20 4.72 -16.30 4.08
CA ALA A 20 5.02 -15.54 5.29
C ALA A 20 5.01 -14.04 4.93
N THR A 21 4.01 -13.32 5.43
CA THR A 21 3.83 -11.91 5.12
C THR A 21 4.79 -11.11 6.00
N ASN A 22 5.58 -10.24 5.38
CA ASN A 22 6.47 -9.37 6.12
C ASN A 22 5.64 -8.26 6.78
N GLN A 23 5.38 -8.38 8.08
CA GLN A 23 4.53 -7.44 8.82
C GLN A 23 5.03 -5.99 8.74
N ILE A 24 6.35 -5.78 8.74
CA ILE A 24 6.96 -4.46 8.61
C ILE A 24 6.65 -3.87 7.23
N ALA A 25 6.82 -4.67 6.17
CA ALA A 25 6.51 -4.23 4.81
C ALA A 25 5.00 -3.92 4.62
N GLN A 26 4.12 -4.71 5.25
CA GLN A 26 2.67 -4.47 5.22
C GLN A 26 2.29 -3.19 5.96
N GLN A 27 2.88 -2.94 7.14
CA GLN A 27 2.64 -1.73 7.91
C GLN A 27 3.12 -0.49 7.14
N GLN A 28 4.34 -0.52 6.62
CA GLN A 28 4.87 0.53 5.76
C GLN A 28 3.91 0.79 4.59
N HIS A 29 3.47 -0.28 3.92
CA HIS A 29 2.55 -0.18 2.79
C HIS A 29 1.25 0.51 3.16
N PHE A 30 0.64 0.11 4.27
CA PHE A 30 -0.61 0.69 4.76
C PHE A 30 -0.47 2.20 5.00
N ILE A 31 0.59 2.63 5.69
CA ILE A 31 0.85 4.04 5.99
C ILE A 31 1.08 4.84 4.70
N CYS A 32 2.01 4.40 3.86
CA CYS A 32 2.35 5.06 2.61
C CYS A 32 1.14 5.17 1.67
N LYS A 33 0.36 4.09 1.52
CA LYS A 33 -0.87 4.09 0.71
C LYS A 33 -1.88 5.09 1.25
N SER A 34 -2.10 5.10 2.57
CA SER A 34 -3.03 6.04 3.21
C SER A 34 -2.62 7.50 3.00
N LEU A 35 -1.31 7.81 3.12
CA LEU A 35 -0.77 9.15 2.86
C LEU A 35 -0.96 9.56 1.40
N ILE A 36 -0.61 8.69 0.44
CA ILE A 36 -0.76 8.98 -0.99
C ILE A 36 -2.24 9.16 -1.36
N GLU A 37 -3.13 8.26 -0.93
CA GLU A 37 -4.56 8.36 -1.21
C GLU A 37 -5.19 9.59 -0.55
N GLY A 38 -4.74 9.95 0.66
CA GLY A 38 -5.12 11.20 1.31
C GLY A 38 -4.73 12.41 0.45
N PHE A 39 -3.47 12.48 0.01
CA PHE A 39 -3.00 13.52 -0.90
C PHE A 39 -3.85 13.58 -2.17
N LEU A 40 -4.02 12.45 -2.87
CA LEU A 40 -4.80 12.38 -4.11
C LEU A 40 -6.23 12.92 -3.91
N LYS A 41 -6.91 12.53 -2.83
CA LYS A 41 -8.26 13.04 -2.50
C LYS A 41 -8.27 14.54 -2.28
N THR A 42 -7.30 15.10 -1.54
CA THR A 42 -7.22 16.55 -1.33
C THR A 42 -7.00 17.34 -2.62
N GLN A 43 -6.31 16.74 -3.60
CA GLN A 43 -6.06 17.33 -4.92
C GLN A 43 -7.17 17.06 -5.94
N ARG A 44 -8.31 16.49 -5.54
CA ARG A 44 -9.41 16.04 -6.42
C ARG A 44 -8.97 15.01 -7.48
N LEU A 45 -8.00 14.18 -7.14
CA LEU A 45 -7.48 13.08 -7.95
C LEU A 45 -7.92 11.71 -7.40
N GLY A 46 -9.11 11.64 -6.79
CA GLY A 46 -9.62 10.42 -6.13
C GLY A 46 -9.87 9.23 -7.07
N GLU A 47 -9.91 9.46 -8.38
CA GLU A 47 -10.07 8.43 -9.42
C GLU A 47 -8.79 7.60 -9.66
N TYR A 48 -7.66 8.05 -9.12
CA TYR A 48 -6.39 7.33 -9.19
C TYR A 48 -6.36 6.18 -8.19
N GLN A 49 -6.12 4.98 -8.69
CA GLN A 49 -6.00 3.75 -7.92
C GLN A 49 -4.59 3.20 -8.03
N LEU A 50 -4.16 2.53 -6.96
CA LEU A 50 -2.86 1.87 -6.93
C LEU A 50 -2.84 0.77 -8.00
N ASP A 51 -1.88 0.87 -8.92
CA ASP A 51 -1.63 -0.10 -9.98
C ASP A 51 -0.59 -1.12 -9.53
N HIS A 52 0.62 -0.63 -9.24
CA HIS A 52 1.74 -1.48 -8.84
C HIS A 52 2.58 -0.81 -7.76
N LEU A 53 3.35 -1.64 -7.07
CA LEU A 53 4.38 -1.23 -6.12
C LEU A 53 5.65 -2.05 -6.32
N GLN A 54 6.81 -1.47 -5.99
CA GLN A 54 8.10 -2.14 -6.06
C GLN A 54 9.03 -1.60 -4.96
N PRO A 55 9.78 -2.44 -4.21
CA PRO A 55 9.76 -3.92 -4.22
C PRO A 55 8.42 -4.52 -3.80
N SER A 56 8.26 -5.84 -3.81
CA SER A 56 7.05 -6.53 -3.33
C SER A 56 6.95 -6.50 -1.79
N LEU A 57 5.76 -6.76 -1.25
CA LEU A 57 5.52 -6.77 0.21
C LEU A 57 6.12 -8.00 0.93
N GLN A 58 6.83 -8.86 0.21
CA GLN A 58 7.54 -10.01 0.78
C GLN A 58 8.80 -9.59 1.52
N HIS A 59 9.36 -8.42 1.17
CA HIS A 59 10.60 -7.91 1.72
C HIS A 59 10.38 -6.54 2.34
N ALA A 60 10.97 -6.32 3.51
CA ALA A 60 11.12 -4.99 4.07
C ALA A 60 12.06 -4.18 3.18
N ALA A 61 11.71 -2.93 2.92
CA ALA A 61 12.51 -2.03 2.11
C ALA A 61 12.39 -0.61 2.68
N PRO A 62 13.51 0.11 2.84
CA PRO A 62 13.46 1.49 3.34
C PRO A 62 12.75 2.41 2.36
N ILE A 63 12.78 2.10 1.06
CA ILE A 63 12.15 2.88 0.01
C ILE A 63 11.26 1.96 -0.83
N ARG A 64 10.06 2.44 -1.17
CA ARG A 64 9.12 1.74 -2.05
C ARG A 64 8.48 2.70 -3.05
N ALA A 65 8.50 2.31 -4.31
CA ALA A 65 7.84 3.00 -5.40
C ALA A 65 6.38 2.55 -5.50
N TYR A 66 5.49 3.49 -5.82
CA TYR A 66 4.08 3.27 -6.05
C TYR A 66 3.67 3.96 -7.35
N THR A 67 2.97 3.23 -8.22
CA THR A 67 2.38 3.82 -9.41
C THR A 67 0.87 3.77 -9.29
N TYR A 68 0.24 4.92 -9.51
CA TYR A 68 -1.19 5.08 -9.54
C TYR A 68 -1.63 5.39 -10.96
N ARG A 69 -2.71 4.74 -11.39
CA ARG A 69 -3.38 5.03 -12.65
C ARG A 69 -4.84 5.33 -12.41
N VAL A 70 -5.48 5.98 -13.36
CA VAL A 70 -6.92 6.22 -13.29
C VAL A 70 -7.67 4.91 -13.51
N SER A 71 -8.70 4.67 -12.71
CA SER A 71 -9.53 3.48 -12.90
C SER A 71 -10.18 3.50 -14.29
N ASN A 72 -9.99 2.43 -15.06
CA ASN A 72 -10.59 2.28 -16.39
C ASN A 72 -11.99 1.67 -16.24
N ASP A 73 -12.93 2.39 -15.61
CA ASP A 73 -14.33 2.01 -15.74
C ASP A 73 -14.76 2.26 -17.19
N ILE A 74 -15.07 1.15 -17.88
CA ILE A 74 -15.07 0.94 -19.33
C ILE A 74 -16.06 1.85 -20.11
N ASN A 75 -16.90 2.62 -19.42
CA ASN A 75 -17.96 3.42 -20.03
C ASN A 75 -17.66 4.92 -20.18
N MET A 76 -16.55 5.43 -19.65
CA MET A 76 -16.11 6.80 -19.93
C MET A 76 -14.91 6.75 -20.87
N ARG A 77 -14.78 7.78 -21.73
CA ARG A 77 -13.53 8.18 -22.42
C ARG A 77 -13.31 7.76 -23.87
N LEU A 78 -14.35 7.71 -24.71
CA LEU A 78 -14.14 7.71 -26.16
C LEU A 78 -13.45 9.01 -26.68
N ASN A 79 -13.35 10.08 -25.86
CA ASN A 79 -12.77 11.38 -26.23
C ASN A 79 -12.04 12.09 -25.08
N MET A 80 -11.60 11.39 -24.03
CA MET A 80 -10.84 12.04 -22.95
C MET A 80 -9.33 11.92 -23.17
N PRO A 81 -8.56 12.96 -22.82
CA PRO A 81 -7.11 12.89 -22.86
C PRO A 81 -6.60 11.76 -21.97
N THR A 82 -5.58 11.06 -22.45
CA THR A 82 -4.87 10.02 -21.70
C THR A 82 -4.31 10.63 -20.42
N GLN A 83 -4.86 10.22 -19.27
CA GLN A 83 -4.32 10.63 -17.98
C GLN A 83 -3.02 9.87 -17.70
N GLN A 84 -1.96 10.61 -17.41
CA GLN A 84 -0.66 10.04 -17.11
C GLN A 84 -0.68 9.33 -15.74
N ASN A 85 0.14 8.29 -15.63
CA ASN A 85 0.40 7.62 -14.36
C ASN A 85 1.09 8.57 -13.38
N LEU A 86 0.69 8.51 -12.11
CA LEU A 86 1.36 9.21 -11.03
C LEU A 86 2.29 8.25 -10.31
N ASN A 87 3.55 8.67 -10.14
CA ASN A 87 4.57 7.85 -9.50
C ASN A 87 4.96 8.50 -8.18
N PHE A 88 4.96 7.72 -7.12
CA PHE A 88 5.33 8.15 -5.80
C PHE A 88 6.46 7.28 -5.27
N GLU A 89 7.28 7.86 -4.42
CA GLU A 89 8.25 7.16 -3.62
C GLU A 89 7.87 7.38 -2.16
N CYS A 90 7.76 6.30 -1.40
CA CYS A 90 7.63 6.36 0.05
C CYS A 90 8.93 5.88 0.68
N GLN A 91 9.50 6.70 1.55
CA GLN A 91 10.71 6.42 2.30
C GLN A 91 10.38 6.26 3.78
N GLN A 92 11.02 5.28 4.42
CA GLN A 92 10.98 5.04 5.85
C GLN A 92 12.42 5.08 6.37
N ASP A 93 12.85 6.25 6.85
CA ASP A 93 14.24 6.48 7.32
C ASP A 93 14.49 5.92 8.73
N ALA A 94 13.44 5.88 9.54
CA ALA A 94 13.42 5.29 10.87
C ALA A 94 12.13 4.49 11.05
N ALA A 95 12.01 3.70 12.12
CA ALA A 95 10.81 2.90 12.37
C ALA A 95 9.49 3.71 12.41
N GLN A 96 9.57 5.03 12.60
CA GLN A 96 8.45 5.92 12.86
C GLN A 96 8.34 7.10 11.88
N HIS A 97 9.35 7.35 11.05
CA HIS A 97 9.37 8.50 10.13
C HIS A 97 9.08 8.04 8.70
N PHE A 98 8.08 8.65 8.07
CA PHE A 98 7.63 8.33 6.71
C PHE A 98 7.59 9.60 5.86
N GLU A 99 8.21 9.55 4.68
CA GLU A 99 8.12 10.62 3.69
C GLU A 99 7.53 10.09 2.39
N VAL A 100 6.60 10.86 1.81
CA VAL A 100 6.03 10.59 0.49
C VAL A 100 6.49 11.68 -0.48
N ARG A 101 7.06 11.25 -1.60
CA ARG A 101 7.56 12.12 -2.68
C ARG A 101 6.82 11.80 -3.97
N LEU A 102 6.45 12.83 -4.73
CA LEU A 102 6.02 12.68 -6.11
C LEU A 102 7.26 12.60 -7.02
N VAL A 103 7.31 11.59 -7.88
CA VAL A 103 8.41 11.36 -8.81
C VAL A 103 7.98 11.80 -10.21
N ASN A 104 8.66 12.81 -10.73
CA ASN A 104 8.55 13.20 -12.14
C ASN A 104 9.65 12.51 -12.95
N GLN A 105 9.29 11.43 -13.66
CA GLN A 105 10.24 10.67 -14.46
C GLN A 105 10.83 11.47 -15.63
N ALA A 106 10.05 12.37 -16.23
CA ALA A 106 10.50 13.15 -17.39
C ALA A 106 11.60 14.17 -17.02
N GLN A 107 11.55 14.70 -15.81
CA GLN A 107 12.50 15.69 -15.30
C GLN A 107 13.51 15.10 -14.31
N ASN A 108 13.44 13.78 -14.07
CA ASN A 108 14.22 13.08 -13.05
C ASN A 108 14.24 13.83 -11.70
N SER A 109 13.09 14.34 -11.29
CA SER A 109 12.94 15.16 -10.09
C SER A 109 11.96 14.52 -9.11
N LYS A 110 12.18 14.81 -7.82
CA LYS A 110 11.35 14.33 -6.72
C LYS A 110 10.90 15.53 -5.90
N GLN A 111 9.60 15.61 -5.64
CA GLN A 111 9.01 16.65 -4.80
C GLN A 111 8.45 16.03 -3.53
N ASN A 112 8.92 16.49 -2.36
CA ASN A 112 8.32 16.09 -1.08
C ASN A 112 6.89 16.59 -0.99
N LEU A 113 5.95 15.70 -0.69
CA LEU A 113 4.53 16.02 -0.55
C LEU A 113 4.08 15.97 0.91
N LEU A 114 4.42 14.89 1.60
CA LEU A 114 3.98 14.62 2.97
C LEU A 114 5.13 14.03 3.78
N SER A 115 5.16 14.38 5.06
CA SER A 115 6.02 13.76 6.06
C SER A 115 5.17 13.45 7.29
N LEU A 116 5.37 12.27 7.87
CA LEU A 116 4.63 11.79 9.03
C LEU A 116 5.59 11.14 10.02
N ASP A 117 5.56 11.63 11.26
CA ASP A 117 6.15 10.97 12.41
C ASP A 117 5.06 10.25 13.20
N LEU A 118 5.15 8.93 13.26
CA LEU A 118 4.28 8.13 14.11
C LEU A 118 4.84 8.13 15.54
N PRO A 119 4.03 8.47 16.55
CA PRO A 119 4.47 8.32 17.93
C PRO A 119 4.62 6.83 18.29
N PRO A 120 5.39 6.52 19.35
CA PRO A 120 5.50 5.15 19.85
C PRO A 120 4.13 4.57 20.23
N GLN A 121 3.94 3.26 20.08
CA GLN A 121 2.68 2.59 20.46
C GLN A 121 2.25 2.89 21.89
N LYS A 122 3.19 2.89 22.84
CA LYS A 122 2.91 3.24 24.25
C LYS A 122 2.28 4.64 24.40
N THR A 123 2.59 5.57 23.51
CA THR A 123 2.01 6.91 23.48
C THR A 123 0.63 6.90 22.81
N ILE A 124 0.43 6.08 21.77
CA ILE A 124 -0.92 5.90 21.19
C ILE A 124 -1.88 5.30 22.22
N ASP A 125 -1.44 4.31 22.99
CA ASP A 125 -2.27 3.66 24.02
C ASP A 125 -2.80 4.67 25.05
N THR A 126 -2.03 5.72 25.37
CA THR A 126 -2.46 6.78 26.29
C THR A 126 -3.31 7.87 25.63
N LEU A 127 -3.25 8.00 24.30
CA LEU A 127 -4.02 8.97 23.52
C LEU A 127 -5.35 8.42 23.01
N THR A 128 -5.48 7.09 22.88
CA THR A 128 -6.76 6.47 22.51
C THR A 128 -7.74 6.56 23.68
N ALA A 129 -8.89 7.19 23.43
CA ALA A 129 -9.93 7.47 24.44
C ALA A 129 -10.58 6.22 25.07
N PHE A 130 -10.15 5.02 24.67
CA PHE A 130 -10.66 3.74 25.15
C PHE A 130 -9.65 3.09 26.08
N ALA A 131 -9.68 3.46 27.37
CA ALA A 131 -9.11 2.62 28.40
C ALA A 131 -9.91 1.32 28.45
N LEU A 132 -9.28 0.19 28.10
CA LEU A 132 -9.84 -1.13 28.37
C LEU A 132 -10.12 -1.20 29.87
N LYS A 133 -11.39 -1.30 30.26
CA LYS A 133 -11.76 -1.68 31.63
C LYS A 133 -11.15 -3.06 31.87
N THR A 134 -10.04 -3.10 32.59
CA THR A 134 -9.55 -4.32 33.21
C THR A 134 -10.67 -4.85 34.10
N GLN A 135 -11.20 -6.01 33.73
CA GLN A 135 -11.94 -6.90 34.64
C GLN A 135 -10.95 -7.65 35.51
#